data_AF-A0A8W8M835-F1
#
_entry.id   AF-A0A8W8M835-F1
#
_cell.length_a   1.000
_cell.length_b   1.000
_cell.length_c   1.000
_cell.angle_alpha   90.00
_cell.angle_beta   90.00
_cell.angle_gamma   90.00
#
_symmetry.space_group_name_H-M   'P 1'
#
loop_
_entity.id
_entity.type
_entity.pdbx_description
1 polymer ?
#
loop_
_entity_poly.entity_id
_entity_poly.type
_entity_poly.pdbx_seq_one_letter_code
_entity_poly.pdbx_strand_id
1 'polypeptide(L)'
;LNRSQPRDETIPIETPKYVGIYESRVFGTMTIGQINGQILTFQMNSAGIGNLSIISRADGSFRMIFNELLNDVVGSDCSLQFGSFNNESYQSVKVASNCFYTTYEYKKGVEFEELEDKSAAVSLSKWSALGVCLFVAISLMCT
;
A
#
# COMPACT_ATOMS: atom_id res chain seq x y z
N LEU A 1 36.78 -30.39 22.28
CA LEU A 1 35.52 -29.63 22.05
C LEU A 1 35.70 -28.76 20.82
N ASN A 2 35.35 -29.27 19.64
CA ASN A 2 35.45 -28.52 18.39
C ASN A 2 34.05 -27.97 18.07
N ARG A 3 33.77 -26.73 18.49
CA ARG A 3 32.53 -26.02 18.11
C ARG A 3 32.76 -25.48 16.71
N SER A 4 32.32 -26.23 15.69
CA SER A 4 32.15 -25.67 14.35
C SER A 4 31.13 -24.54 14.44
N GLN A 5 31.55 -23.31 14.10
CA GLN A 5 30.63 -22.20 13.87
C GLN A 5 29.61 -22.63 12.80
N PRO A 6 28.32 -22.25 12.91
CA PRO A 6 27.39 -22.47 11.84
C PRO A 6 27.91 -21.67 10.65
N ARG A 7 28.19 -22.37 9.54
CA ARG A 7 28.41 -21.68 8.27
C ARG A 7 27.15 -20.88 8.01
N ASP A 8 27.31 -19.57 7.86
CA ASP A 8 26.29 -18.70 7.30
C ASP A 8 26.15 -19.12 5.83
N GLU A 9 25.50 -20.26 5.61
CA GLU A 9 25.11 -20.70 4.28
C GLU A 9 24.06 -19.70 3.84
N THR A 10 24.51 -18.71 3.04
CA THR A 10 23.64 -17.82 2.30
C THR A 10 22.95 -18.68 1.24
N ILE A 11 21.97 -19.49 1.67
CA ILE A 11 21.20 -20.34 0.77
C ILE A 11 20.56 -19.39 -0.25
N PRO A 12 20.75 -19.60 -1.56
CA PRO A 12 20.18 -18.71 -2.57
C PRO A 12 18.67 -18.55 -2.37
N ILE A 13 18.16 -17.34 -2.51
CA ILE A 13 16.72 -17.13 -2.66
C ILE A 13 16.39 -17.55 -4.08
N GLU A 14 15.54 -18.57 -4.25
CA GLU A 14 14.90 -18.83 -5.54
C GLU A 14 14.09 -17.59 -5.90
N THR A 15 14.65 -16.75 -6.74
CA THR A 15 14.28 -15.34 -6.81
C THR A 15 13.26 -14.94 -7.85
N PRO A 16 13.05 -15.65 -8.99
CA PRO A 16 12.05 -15.21 -9.96
C PRO A 16 10.63 -15.21 -9.37
N LYS A 17 10.37 -15.99 -8.32
CA LYS A 17 9.05 -16.05 -7.68
C LYS A 17 8.64 -14.76 -6.96
N TYR A 18 9.59 -13.95 -6.49
CA TYR A 18 9.30 -12.72 -5.73
C TYR A 18 9.27 -11.46 -6.61
N VAL A 19 9.91 -11.52 -7.78
CA VAL A 19 10.08 -10.37 -8.67
C VAL A 19 8.77 -10.04 -9.38
N GLY A 20 8.50 -8.76 -9.56
CA GLY A 20 7.36 -8.27 -10.34
C GLY A 20 6.81 -6.93 -9.85
N ILE A 21 5.76 -6.50 -10.54
CA ILE A 21 5.00 -5.29 -10.23
C ILE A 21 3.74 -5.70 -9.48
N TYR A 22 3.52 -5.08 -8.32
CA TYR A 22 2.36 -5.27 -7.47
C TYR A 22 1.65 -3.94 -7.28
N GLU A 23 0.33 -3.95 -7.34
CA GLU A 23 -0.45 -2.72 -7.37
C GLU A 23 -1.50 -2.70 -6.25
N SER A 24 -1.75 -1.50 -5.74
CA SER A 24 -2.75 -1.20 -4.73
C SER A 24 -3.51 0.05 -5.13
N ARG A 25 -4.85 0.00 -5.06
CA ARG A 25 -5.70 1.16 -5.36
C ARG A 25 -5.39 2.37 -4.48
N VAL A 26 -5.05 2.11 -3.22
CA VAL A 26 -4.87 3.15 -2.20
C VAL A 26 -3.44 3.65 -2.15
N PHE A 27 -2.47 2.74 -2.31
CA PHE A 27 -1.06 3.04 -2.05
C PHE A 27 -0.18 2.99 -3.30
N GLY A 28 -0.78 2.85 -4.48
CA GLY A 28 -0.10 2.86 -5.77
C GLY A 28 0.68 1.58 -6.05
N THR A 29 1.81 1.72 -6.72
CA THR A 29 2.59 0.60 -7.25
C THR A 29 3.82 0.31 -6.39
N MET A 30 4.07 -0.98 -6.19
CA MET A 30 5.29 -1.54 -5.62
C MET A 30 5.98 -2.43 -6.66
N THR A 31 7.22 -2.11 -6.99
CA THR A 31 8.06 -2.96 -7.85
C THR A 31 9.05 -3.71 -6.98
N ILE A 32 9.04 -5.04 -7.06
CA ILE A 32 10.06 -5.89 -6.46
C ILE A 32 11.06 -6.29 -7.54
N GLY A 33 12.31 -5.89 -7.37
CA GLY A 33 13.42 -6.14 -8.28
C GLY A 33 14.52 -6.98 -7.65
N GLN A 34 15.59 -7.21 -8.40
CA GLN A 34 16.72 -8.00 -7.94
C GLN A 34 18.06 -7.44 -8.44
N ILE A 35 19.05 -7.40 -7.55
CA ILE A 35 20.44 -7.04 -7.88
C ILE A 35 21.32 -8.28 -7.77
N ASN A 36 22.11 -8.54 -8.82
CA ASN A 36 23.14 -9.59 -8.89
C ASN A 36 22.67 -11.01 -8.51
N GLY A 37 21.39 -11.34 -8.73
CA GLY A 37 20.86 -12.67 -8.42
C GLY A 37 20.73 -12.96 -6.92
N GLN A 38 20.94 -11.98 -6.04
CA GLN A 38 21.08 -12.22 -4.59
C GLN A 38 20.23 -11.29 -3.73
N ILE A 39 20.18 -10.01 -4.06
CA ILE A 39 19.55 -8.99 -3.22
C ILE A 39 18.20 -8.65 -3.82
N LEU A 40 17.13 -8.88 -3.06
CA LEU A 40 15.81 -8.38 -3.41
C LEU A 40 15.70 -6.91 -3.04
N THR A 41 15.11 -6.14 -3.95
CA THR A 41 14.89 -4.70 -3.79
C THR A 41 13.42 -4.39 -3.93
N PHE A 42 12.98 -3.29 -3.35
CA PHE A 42 11.65 -2.77 -3.54
C PHE A 42 11.71 -1.29 -3.91
N GLN A 43 10.76 -0.87 -4.73
CA GLN A 43 10.45 0.53 -5.00
C GLN A 43 8.96 0.73 -4.86
N MET A 44 8.58 1.64 -3.98
CA MET A 44 7.20 2.03 -3.73
C MET A 44 7.05 3.50 -4.09
N ASN A 45 6.21 3.81 -5.09
CA ASN A 45 6.05 5.20 -5.57
C ASN A 45 5.57 6.15 -4.46
N SER A 46 4.85 5.61 -3.48
CA SER A 46 4.23 6.32 -2.35
C SER A 46 5.09 6.37 -1.09
N ALA A 47 6.20 5.61 -1.01
CA ALA A 47 6.97 5.49 0.24
C ALA A 47 8.49 5.56 0.09
N GLY A 48 9.05 5.20 -1.07
CA GLY A 48 10.50 5.21 -1.30
C GLY A 48 11.05 3.87 -1.78
N ILE A 49 12.37 3.70 -1.63
CA ILE A 49 13.12 2.57 -2.20
C ILE A 49 14.02 1.90 -1.17
N GLY A 50 14.29 0.61 -1.34
CA GLY A 50 15.12 -0.14 -0.40
C GLY A 50 15.38 -1.59 -0.76
N ASN A 51 15.91 -2.32 0.22
CA ASN A 51 16.26 -3.73 0.13
C ASN A 51 15.33 -4.59 1.00
N LEU A 52 15.16 -5.86 0.63
CA LEU A 52 14.47 -6.85 1.42
C LEU A 52 15.46 -7.82 2.08
N SER A 53 15.34 -7.97 3.39
CA SER A 53 16.09 -8.96 4.16
C SER A 53 15.14 -10.05 4.64
N ILE A 54 15.53 -11.32 4.51
CA ILE A 54 14.67 -12.46 4.88
C ILE A 54 14.44 -12.47 6.40
N ILE A 55 13.18 -12.59 6.82
CA ILE A 55 12.81 -12.95 8.19
C ILE A 55 12.48 -14.45 8.25
N SER A 56 11.58 -14.92 7.38
CA SER A 56 11.15 -16.32 7.32
C SER A 56 10.84 -16.71 5.87
N ARG A 57 11.49 -17.76 5.35
CA ARG A 57 11.15 -18.31 4.03
C ARG A 57 9.85 -19.09 4.04
N ALA A 58 9.55 -19.77 5.15
CA ALA A 58 8.34 -20.59 5.28
C ALA A 58 7.08 -19.75 5.11
N ASP A 59 7.12 -18.52 5.64
CA ASP A 59 5.97 -17.61 5.66
C ASP A 59 6.07 -16.51 4.60
N GLY A 60 7.14 -16.51 3.80
CA GLY A 60 7.39 -15.47 2.79
C GLY A 60 7.59 -14.08 3.39
N SER A 61 8.12 -13.97 4.61
CA SER A 61 8.22 -12.73 5.36
C SER A 61 9.60 -12.09 5.23
N PHE A 62 9.63 -10.79 4.96
CA PHE A 62 10.82 -9.99 4.74
C PHE A 62 10.77 -8.68 5.52
N ARG A 63 11.93 -8.25 6.01
CA ARG A 63 12.15 -6.91 6.54
C ARG A 63 12.43 -5.96 5.39
N MET A 64 11.81 -4.79 5.42
CA MET A 64 12.05 -3.72 4.45
C MET A 64 13.07 -2.75 5.03
N ILE A 65 14.21 -2.63 4.36
CA ILE A 65 15.31 -1.74 4.73
C ILE A 65 15.32 -0.60 3.72
N PHE A 66 14.77 0.55 4.09
CA PHE A 66 14.70 1.70 3.19
C PHE A 66 16.08 2.38 3.06
N ASN A 67 16.46 2.66 1.82
CA ASN A 67 17.65 3.46 1.50
C ASN A 67 17.28 4.95 1.35
N GLU A 68 16.09 5.22 0.80
CA GLU A 68 15.53 6.56 0.65
C GLU A 68 14.04 6.49 1.01
N LEU A 69 13.60 7.36 1.93
CA LEU A 69 12.24 7.38 2.47
C LEU A 69 11.51 8.65 2.04
N LEU A 70 10.23 8.50 1.70
CA LEU A 70 9.27 9.59 1.69
C LEU A 70 8.67 9.78 3.09
N ASN A 71 8.13 10.96 3.37
CA ASN A 71 7.66 11.36 4.70
C ASN A 71 6.54 10.48 5.29
N ASP A 72 5.89 9.66 4.47
CA ASP A 72 4.71 8.88 4.85
C ASP A 72 5.04 7.54 5.55
N VAL A 73 6.34 7.21 5.71
CA VAL A 73 6.79 6.02 6.46
C VAL A 73 6.97 6.36 7.94
N VAL A 74 6.29 5.60 8.80
CA VAL A 74 6.13 5.98 10.22
C VAL A 74 6.95 5.11 11.17
N GLY A 75 7.14 3.83 10.82
CA GLY A 75 7.84 2.87 11.66
C GLY A 75 9.26 2.56 11.20
N SER A 76 10.08 2.14 12.15
CA SER A 76 11.48 1.77 11.93
C SER A 76 11.69 0.27 11.64
N ASP A 77 10.69 -0.57 11.88
CA ASP A 77 10.75 -2.02 11.66
C ASP A 77 9.70 -2.48 10.63
N CYS A 78 9.86 -1.99 9.41
CA CYS A 78 8.94 -2.34 8.35
C CYS A 78 9.09 -3.81 7.92
N SER A 79 7.96 -4.49 7.76
CA SER A 79 7.94 -5.84 7.21
C SER A 79 6.90 -5.99 6.11
N LEU A 80 7.20 -6.86 5.15
CA LEU A 80 6.27 -7.32 4.15
C LEU A 80 6.18 -8.85 4.17
N GLN A 81 5.06 -9.36 3.67
CA GLN A 81 4.80 -10.78 3.54
C GLN A 81 4.26 -11.08 2.15
N PHE A 82 4.93 -11.98 1.43
CA PHE A 82 4.43 -12.50 0.16
C PHE A 82 3.29 -13.50 0.39
N GLY A 83 2.23 -13.37 -0.38
CA GLY A 83 0.97 -14.10 -0.21
C GLY A 83 0.75 -15.20 -1.24
N SER A 84 -0.38 -15.15 -1.95
CA SER A 84 -0.82 -16.19 -2.89
C SER A 84 0.30 -16.59 -3.86
N PHE A 85 0.53 -17.90 -4.06
CA PHE A 85 1.56 -18.43 -4.97
C PHE A 85 0.90 -19.31 -6.03
N ASN A 86 1.18 -19.05 -7.31
CA ASN A 86 0.55 -19.76 -8.44
C ASN A 86 1.45 -20.82 -9.10
N ASN A 87 2.40 -21.39 -8.35
CA ASN A 87 3.46 -22.30 -8.81
C ASN A 87 4.62 -21.64 -9.58
N GLU A 88 4.47 -20.40 -10.03
CA GLU A 88 5.54 -19.67 -10.74
C GLU A 88 6.01 -18.44 -9.95
N SER A 89 5.07 -17.63 -9.47
CA SER A 89 5.39 -16.43 -8.70
C SER A 89 4.33 -16.09 -7.66
N TYR A 90 4.73 -15.27 -6.69
CA TYR A 90 3.85 -14.67 -5.72
C TYR A 90 2.97 -13.61 -6.38
N GLN A 91 1.66 -13.72 -6.14
CA GLN A 91 0.59 -12.91 -6.73
C GLN A 91 0.16 -11.76 -5.83
N SER A 92 0.55 -11.77 -4.56
CA SER A 92 0.25 -10.67 -3.63
C SER A 92 1.37 -10.43 -2.63
N VAL A 93 1.40 -9.19 -2.12
CA VAL A 93 2.29 -8.74 -1.05
C VAL A 93 1.47 -7.94 -0.05
N LYS A 94 1.66 -8.20 1.24
CA LYS A 94 1.11 -7.39 2.32
C LYS A 94 2.23 -6.64 3.01
N VAL A 95 2.12 -5.33 3.15
CA VAL A 95 3.02 -4.53 3.98
C VAL A 95 2.35 -4.31 5.33
N ALA A 96 3.06 -4.64 6.40
CA ALA A 96 2.52 -4.62 7.76
C ALA A 96 2.18 -3.20 8.23
N SER A 97 1.22 -3.11 9.14
CA SER A 97 0.72 -1.85 9.70
C SER A 97 1.75 -1.03 10.44
N ASN A 98 2.83 -1.66 10.90
CA ASN A 98 3.94 -0.97 11.52
C ASN A 98 4.76 -0.12 10.53
N CYS A 99 4.49 -0.18 9.21
CA CYS A 99 5.04 0.76 8.24
C CYS A 99 4.22 2.04 8.07
N PHE A 100 2.90 1.91 8.02
CA PHE A 100 2.00 2.93 7.47
C PHE A 100 0.69 3.08 8.24
N TYR A 101 0.69 2.77 9.55
CA TYR A 101 -0.48 2.72 10.45
C TYR A 101 -1.57 1.69 10.12
N THR A 102 -1.59 1.15 8.90
CA THR A 102 -2.50 0.09 8.47
C THR A 102 -1.79 -0.89 7.52
N THR A 103 -2.33 -2.09 7.40
CA THR A 103 -1.80 -3.11 6.50
C THR A 103 -2.25 -2.81 5.07
N TYR A 104 -1.30 -2.68 4.15
CA TYR A 104 -1.60 -2.49 2.73
C TYR A 104 -1.37 -3.78 1.95
N GLU A 105 -2.36 -4.15 1.14
CA GLU A 105 -2.25 -5.27 0.21
C GLU A 105 -1.99 -4.75 -1.22
N TYR A 106 -1.06 -5.42 -1.88
CA TYR A 106 -0.72 -5.24 -3.29
C TYR A 106 -0.90 -6.56 -4.02
N LYS A 107 -1.33 -6.52 -5.28
CA LYS A 107 -1.61 -7.69 -6.10
C LYS A 107 -1.07 -7.53 -7.51
N LYS A 108 -0.72 -8.64 -8.17
CA LYS A 108 -0.30 -8.64 -9.58
C LYS A 108 -1.51 -8.59 -10.52
N GLY A 109 -1.37 -7.87 -11.64
CA GLY A 109 -2.32 -7.91 -12.76
C GLY A 109 -3.74 -7.46 -12.39
N VAL A 110 -3.86 -6.43 -11.55
CA VAL A 110 -5.17 -5.91 -11.15
C VAL A 110 -5.55 -4.78 -12.09
N GLU A 111 -6.58 -4.99 -12.90
CA GLU A 111 -7.28 -3.90 -13.55
C GLU A 111 -8.18 -3.23 -12.51
N PHE A 112 -7.80 -2.03 -12.07
CA PHE A 112 -8.68 -1.21 -11.25
C PHE A 112 -9.67 -0.54 -12.20
N GLU A 113 -10.94 -0.95 -12.16
CA GLU A 113 -11.99 -0.15 -12.74
C GLU A 113 -11.92 1.26 -12.13
N GLU A 114 -11.71 2.25 -12.99
CA GLU A 114 -11.94 3.65 -12.64
C GLU A 114 -13.36 3.70 -12.09
N LEU A 115 -13.48 4.07 -10.81
CA LEU A 115 -14.80 4.42 -10.33
C LEU A 115 -15.13 5.67 -11.12
N GLU A 116 -16.04 5.56 -12.10
CA GLU A 116 -16.70 6.75 -12.64
C GLU A 116 -17.06 7.58 -11.42
N ASP A 117 -16.52 8.79 -11.38
CA ASP A 117 -16.85 9.77 -10.38
C ASP A 117 -18.31 10.16 -10.64
N LYS A 118 -19.24 9.29 -10.22
CA LYS A 118 -20.55 9.71 -9.77
C LYS A 118 -20.33 10.44 -8.47
N SER A 119 -19.58 11.54 -8.56
CA SER A 119 -19.91 12.77 -7.88
C SER A 119 -21.42 12.86 -7.95
N ALA A 120 -22.05 12.44 -6.86
CA ALA A 120 -23.32 12.97 -6.48
C ALA A 120 -23.05 14.47 -6.34
N ALA A 121 -23.09 15.19 -7.48
CA ALA A 121 -23.62 16.52 -7.52
C ALA A 121 -24.94 16.36 -6.80
N VAL A 122 -24.90 16.70 -5.51
CA VAL A 122 -26.05 16.78 -4.65
C VAL A 122 -27.02 17.62 -5.46
N SER A 123 -28.02 16.99 -6.07
CA SER A 123 -29.16 17.71 -6.57
C SER A 123 -29.89 18.16 -5.31
N LEU A 124 -29.40 19.22 -4.69
CA LEU A 124 -30.15 20.11 -3.81
C LEU A 124 -31.17 20.81 -4.70
N SER A 125 -32.08 20.04 -5.27
CA SER A 125 -33.20 20.52 -6.04
C SER A 125 -34.40 19.69 -5.63
N LYS A 126 -35.34 20.39 -4.98
CA LYS A 126 -36.59 19.91 -4.39
C LYS A 126 -36.42 19.26 -3.02
N TRP A 127 -36.23 20.10 -1.98
CA TRP A 127 -36.95 20.04 -0.68
C TRP A 127 -36.63 21.27 0.20
N SER A 128 -36.47 22.43 -0.41
CA SER A 128 -36.33 23.72 0.27
C SER A 128 -37.08 24.80 -0.53
N ALA A 129 -38.39 24.56 -0.74
CA ALA A 129 -39.28 25.52 -1.39
C ALA A 129 -40.64 25.62 -0.68
N LEU A 130 -40.65 25.52 0.66
CA LEU A 130 -41.79 25.87 1.51
C LEU A 130 -41.22 26.43 2.81
N GLY A 131 -41.13 27.76 2.92
CA GLY A 131 -40.77 28.40 4.18
C GLY A 131 -40.13 29.79 4.13
N VAL A 132 -39.78 30.33 2.97
CA VAL A 132 -39.23 31.70 2.87
C VAL A 132 -39.94 32.48 1.78
N CYS A 133 -41.20 32.85 2.04
CA CYS A 133 -41.93 33.94 1.37
C CYS A 133 -43.10 34.35 2.27
N LEU A 134 -42.81 34.97 3.42
CA LEU A 134 -43.75 35.89 4.06
C LEU A 134 -42.98 36.95 4.87
N PHE A 135 -42.27 37.82 4.16
CA PHE A 135 -41.89 39.14 4.68
C PHE A 135 -42.24 40.19 3.64
N VAL A 136 -43.53 40.56 3.57
CA VAL A 136 -43.98 41.90 3.18
C VAL A 136 -45.26 42.19 3.95
N ALA A 137 -45.36 43.42 4.47
CA ALA A 137 -46.38 43.97 5.38
C ALA A 137 -46.07 43.68 6.87
N ILE A 138 -45.59 44.59 7.72
CA ILE A 138 -45.65 46.05 7.77
C ILE A 138 -44.47 46.54 8.60
N SER A 139 -43.76 47.56 8.13
CA SER A 139 -43.04 48.50 8.99
C SER A 139 -43.46 49.90 8.55
N LEU A 140 -43.68 50.76 9.54
CA LEU A 140 -44.17 52.16 9.49
C LEU A 140 -45.69 52.35 9.41
N MET A 141 -46.31 52.72 10.54
CA MET A 141 -46.57 54.13 10.87
C MET A 141 -47.04 54.29 12.32
N CYS A 142 -46.49 55.33 12.97
CA CYS A 142 -46.90 55.87 14.27
C CYS A 142 -48.36 56.35 14.26
N THR A 143 -49.06 56.14 15.37
CA THR A 143 -49.73 57.17 16.20
C THR A 143 -50.04 56.57 17.56
#